data_AF-A0A5U3EJ26-F1
#
_entry.id   AF-A0A5U3EJ26-F1
#
_cell.length_a   1.000
_cell.length_b   1.000
_cell.length_c   1.000
_cell.angle_alpha   90.00
_cell.angle_beta   90.00
_cell.angle_gamma   90.00
#
_symmetry.space_group_name_H-M   'P 1'
#
loop_
_entity.id
_entity.type
_entity.pdbx_description
1 polymer ?
#
loop_
_entity_poly.entity_id
_entity_poly.type
_entity_poly.pdbx_seq_one_letter_code
_entity_poly.pdbx_strand_id
1 'polypeptide(L)'
;MVNNMTDLTAQDAAWSTRDHLDDPVIGELRNRFGPDAFTVQATRTGIPVVWVKREQLLAVGDFLKKLPKPYVMLFDLHGMDERLRTHRDGLPAADFSVFYHLISIERNRDIMLKVALSENDLRVPTFTKLFPNANWYERETWEMFGIDIEGHPHLTRIMMPQTWEGHPLRKDYPARATEFDPFELTKAKQDLEMEALTFKPEDWGMKRGTDNEDFMFLNLGPNHPSAHGAFRIILQLDGEEIVDCVPDIGYHHRGAEKMGERQSWHSYIPYTDRIEYLGGCVNEMPYVLAVEKLAGITVPDRVNVIRVMLSELFRINSHLLYISTFIQDVGAMTPVFFAFTDRQKIYDLVEAITGFRMHPAWFRIGGVAHD
;
A
#
# COMPACT_ATOMS: atom_id res chain seq x y z
N MET A 1 50.68 11.55 -31.10
CA MET A 1 50.00 10.32 -30.67
C MET A 1 48.56 10.70 -30.37
N VAL A 2 47.67 10.24 -31.24
CA VAL A 2 46.22 10.40 -31.12
C VAL A 2 45.77 9.47 -30.00
N ASN A 3 45.06 9.99 -29.00
CA ASN A 3 44.26 9.17 -28.10
C ASN A 3 42.82 9.69 -28.12
N ASN A 4 41.95 8.82 -28.62
CA ASN A 4 40.52 9.01 -28.74
C ASN A 4 39.90 9.21 -27.36
N MET A 5 39.44 10.43 -27.06
CA MET A 5 38.32 10.60 -26.13
C MET A 5 37.06 10.30 -26.92
N THR A 6 36.57 9.06 -26.75
CA THR A 6 35.24 8.65 -27.17
C THR A 6 34.20 9.59 -26.57
N ASP A 7 33.40 10.11 -27.48
CA ASP A 7 32.25 10.95 -27.30
C ASP A 7 31.28 10.39 -26.24
N LEU A 8 31.21 11.06 -25.09
CA LEU A 8 30.27 10.79 -23.99
C LEU A 8 29.03 11.69 -24.06
N THR A 9 28.79 12.38 -25.18
CA THR A 9 27.76 13.44 -25.24
C THR A 9 26.40 13.00 -25.80
N ALA A 10 26.11 11.71 -25.77
CA ALA A 10 24.74 11.21 -25.88
C ALA A 10 24.25 10.69 -24.53
N GLN A 11 24.20 11.56 -23.52
CA GLN A 11 23.29 11.34 -22.40
C GLN A 11 21.88 11.54 -22.96
N ASP A 12 21.17 10.44 -23.21
CA ASP A 12 19.71 10.47 -23.33
C ASP A 12 19.17 11.38 -22.24
N ALA A 13 18.35 12.36 -22.60
CA ALA A 13 17.78 13.30 -21.64
C ALA A 13 17.19 12.47 -20.48
N ALA A 14 17.81 12.54 -19.30
CA ALA A 14 17.51 11.66 -18.17
C ALA A 14 16.06 11.78 -17.63
N TRP A 15 15.26 12.64 -18.26
CA TRP A 15 13.99 13.18 -17.80
C TRP A 15 12.89 13.16 -18.87
N SER A 16 12.95 12.23 -19.84
CA SER A 16 11.84 12.00 -20.77
C SER A 16 10.84 10.98 -20.21
N THR A 17 9.55 11.18 -20.48
CA THR A 17 8.56 10.12 -20.31
C THR A 17 8.99 8.94 -21.19
N ARG A 18 9.19 7.76 -20.59
CA ARG A 18 9.59 6.57 -21.33
C ARG A 18 8.38 5.71 -21.58
N ASP A 19 8.25 5.26 -22.81
CA ASP A 19 7.24 4.27 -23.19
C ASP A 19 7.68 2.84 -22.81
N HIS A 20 8.96 2.62 -22.49
CA HIS A 20 9.51 1.31 -22.17
C HIS A 20 9.30 0.26 -23.28
N LEU A 21 9.13 0.71 -24.53
CA LEU A 21 8.88 -0.19 -25.68
C LEU A 21 10.05 -1.14 -25.97
N ASP A 22 11.25 -0.75 -25.54
CA ASP A 22 12.50 -1.49 -25.62
C ASP A 22 12.69 -2.50 -24.48
N ASP A 23 11.82 -2.50 -23.45
CA ASP A 23 11.96 -3.45 -22.34
C ASP A 23 11.78 -4.89 -22.84
N PRO A 24 12.69 -5.82 -22.51
CA PRO A 24 12.60 -7.22 -22.92
C PRO A 24 11.25 -7.88 -22.61
N VAL A 25 10.61 -7.53 -21.49
CA VAL A 25 9.31 -8.11 -21.13
C VAL A 25 8.21 -7.71 -22.11
N ILE A 26 8.28 -6.52 -22.69
CA ILE A 26 7.34 -6.05 -23.71
C ILE A 26 7.50 -6.87 -24.99
N GLY A 27 8.75 -7.18 -25.37
CA GLY A 27 9.05 -8.08 -26.49
C GLY A 27 8.50 -9.50 -26.26
N GLU A 28 8.72 -10.06 -25.07
CA GLU A 28 8.19 -11.38 -24.68
C GLU A 28 6.65 -11.42 -24.74
N LEU A 29 5.98 -10.37 -24.24
CA LEU A 29 4.53 -10.24 -24.30
C LEU A 29 4.00 -10.11 -25.74
N ARG A 30 4.64 -9.28 -26.58
CA ARG A 30 4.27 -9.14 -28.01
C ARG A 30 4.42 -10.45 -28.76
N ASN A 31 5.51 -11.18 -28.51
CA ASN A 31 5.76 -12.47 -29.16
C ASN A 31 4.71 -13.52 -28.77
N ARG A 32 4.19 -13.46 -27.54
CA ARG A 32 3.22 -14.44 -27.03
C ARG A 32 1.77 -14.10 -27.37
N PHE A 33 1.37 -12.84 -27.22
CA PHE A 33 -0.03 -12.41 -27.29
C PHE A 33 -0.35 -11.58 -28.54
N GLY A 34 0.67 -11.15 -29.29
CA GLY A 34 0.54 -10.26 -30.44
C GLY A 34 0.72 -8.78 -30.07
N PRO A 35 0.99 -7.91 -31.06
CA PRO A 35 1.26 -6.48 -30.84
C PRO A 35 0.03 -5.69 -30.37
N ASP A 36 -1.18 -6.12 -30.75
CA ASP A 36 -2.44 -5.42 -30.45
C ASP A 36 -3.13 -5.95 -29.18
N ALA A 37 -2.48 -6.84 -28.43
CA ALA A 37 -3.04 -7.43 -27.22
C ALA A 37 -3.06 -6.47 -26.02
N PHE A 38 -2.16 -5.48 -26.03
CA PHE A 38 -2.01 -4.54 -24.92
C PHE A 38 -1.58 -3.16 -25.40
N THR A 39 -1.90 -2.14 -24.60
CA THR A 39 -1.47 -0.76 -24.83
C THR A 39 -0.37 -0.41 -23.83
N VAL A 40 0.80 -0.03 -24.33
CA VAL A 40 1.89 0.40 -23.45
C VAL A 40 1.65 1.85 -23.04
N GLN A 41 1.64 2.12 -21.74
CA GLN A 41 1.49 3.46 -21.19
C GLN A 41 2.87 4.07 -20.93
N ALA A 42 3.13 5.21 -21.55
CA ALA A 42 4.31 6.00 -21.24
C ALA A 42 4.21 6.58 -19.83
N THR A 43 5.25 6.40 -19.02
CA THR A 43 5.27 6.88 -17.64
C THR A 43 6.63 7.45 -17.24
N ARG A 44 6.66 8.03 -16.03
CA ARG A 44 7.90 8.45 -15.34
C ARG A 44 8.20 7.55 -14.13
N THR A 45 7.52 6.40 -14.01
CA THR A 45 7.73 5.48 -12.87
C THR A 45 9.06 4.74 -13.00
N GLY A 46 9.58 4.60 -14.22
CA GLY A 46 10.76 3.77 -14.52
C GLY A 46 10.41 2.29 -14.66
N ILE A 47 9.12 1.94 -14.69
CA ILE A 47 8.61 0.58 -14.77
C ILE A 47 7.71 0.49 -16.02
N PRO A 48 7.81 -0.57 -16.84
CA PRO A 48 6.86 -0.81 -17.93
C PRO A 48 5.43 -0.95 -17.39
N VAL A 49 4.52 -0.12 -17.91
CA VAL A 49 3.09 -0.17 -17.59
C VAL A 49 2.31 -0.58 -18.84
N VAL A 50 1.57 -1.68 -18.75
CA VAL A 50 0.81 -2.22 -19.88
C VAL A 50 -0.66 -2.38 -19.54
N TRP A 51 -1.52 -1.84 -20.40
CA TRP A 51 -2.96 -2.05 -20.32
C TRP A 51 -3.32 -3.32 -21.07
N VAL A 52 -3.85 -4.30 -20.36
CA VAL A 52 -4.28 -5.59 -20.92
C VAL A 52 -5.79 -5.68 -20.92
N LYS A 53 -6.34 -6.42 -21.87
CA LYS A 53 -7.76 -6.76 -21.87
C LYS A 53 -8.06 -7.65 -20.67
N ARG A 54 -9.21 -7.43 -20.02
CA ARG A 54 -9.65 -8.21 -18.86
C ARG A 54 -9.63 -9.72 -19.14
N GLU A 55 -10.03 -10.13 -20.33
CA GLU A 55 -10.10 -11.54 -20.73
C GLU A 55 -8.72 -12.20 -20.85
N GLN A 56 -7.66 -11.39 -21.01
CA GLN A 56 -6.28 -11.85 -21.13
C GLN A 56 -5.51 -11.75 -19.81
N LEU A 57 -6.07 -11.10 -18.78
CA LEU A 57 -5.40 -10.82 -17.52
C LEU A 57 -4.75 -12.07 -16.89
N LEU A 58 -5.52 -13.15 -16.73
CA LEU A 58 -5.02 -14.39 -16.13
C LEU A 58 -3.97 -15.07 -17.02
N ALA A 59 -4.15 -15.05 -18.34
CA ALA A 59 -3.21 -15.65 -19.27
C ALA A 59 -1.87 -14.90 -19.28
N VAL A 60 -1.90 -13.57 -19.21
CA VAL A 60 -0.71 -12.72 -19.09
C VAL A 60 -0.01 -12.94 -17.76
N GLY A 61 -0.76 -12.95 -16.65
CA GLY A 61 -0.20 -13.22 -15.31
C GLY A 61 0.46 -14.60 -15.22
N ASP A 62 -0.20 -15.65 -15.73
CA ASP A 62 0.34 -17.01 -15.77
C ASP A 62 1.61 -17.10 -16.62
N PHE A 63 1.62 -16.43 -17.78
CA PHE A 63 2.79 -16.35 -18.65
C PHE A 63 3.97 -15.70 -17.93
N LEU A 64 3.77 -14.52 -17.31
CA LEU A 64 4.83 -13.79 -16.59
C LEU A 64 5.40 -14.61 -15.42
N LYS A 65 4.55 -15.36 -14.72
CA LYS A 65 4.94 -16.27 -13.63
C LYS A 65 5.73 -17.50 -14.11
N LYS A 66 5.58 -17.90 -15.38
CA LYS A 66 6.23 -19.09 -15.98
C LYS A 66 7.42 -18.78 -16.90
N LEU A 67 7.77 -17.51 -17.06
CA LEU A 67 8.97 -17.12 -17.79
C LEU A 67 10.24 -17.73 -17.16
N PRO A 68 11.32 -17.97 -17.93
CA PRO A 68 12.56 -18.56 -17.40
C PRO A 68 13.17 -17.80 -16.22
N LYS A 69 12.97 -16.48 -16.17
CA LYS A 69 13.23 -15.63 -15.01
C LYS A 69 11.89 -15.04 -14.60
N PRO A 70 11.14 -15.67 -13.70
CA PRO A 70 9.72 -15.36 -13.54
C PRO A 70 9.46 -14.09 -12.74
N TYR A 71 8.27 -13.52 -12.91
CA TYR A 71 7.71 -12.52 -11.99
C TYR A 71 7.02 -13.26 -10.84
N VAL A 72 7.74 -13.36 -9.72
CA VAL A 72 7.41 -14.28 -8.61
C VAL A 72 6.56 -13.64 -7.52
N MET A 73 6.50 -12.31 -7.48
CA MET A 73 5.85 -11.57 -6.41
C MET A 73 4.83 -10.59 -6.99
N LEU A 74 3.56 -10.72 -6.56
CA LEU A 74 2.59 -9.64 -6.64
C LEU A 74 2.91 -8.67 -5.52
N PHE A 75 3.53 -7.54 -5.83
CA PHE A 75 3.93 -6.54 -4.86
C PHE A 75 2.76 -5.68 -4.40
N ASP A 76 1.87 -5.34 -5.34
CA ASP A 76 0.69 -4.52 -5.07
C ASP A 76 -0.43 -4.81 -6.06
N LEU A 77 -1.67 -4.63 -5.62
CA LEU A 77 -2.88 -4.70 -6.43
C LEU A 77 -3.89 -3.71 -5.85
N HIS A 78 -4.34 -2.76 -6.67
CA HIS A 78 -5.31 -1.79 -6.20
C HIS A 78 -6.19 -1.25 -7.32
N GLY A 79 -7.37 -0.75 -6.93
CA GLY A 79 -8.30 -0.07 -7.81
C GLY A 79 -7.98 1.41 -7.97
N MET A 80 -8.55 2.03 -9.00
CA MET A 80 -8.55 3.49 -9.16
C MET A 80 -9.81 3.93 -9.89
N ASP A 81 -10.47 4.95 -9.34
CA ASP A 81 -11.58 5.64 -10.00
C ASP A 81 -11.03 6.70 -10.96
N GLU A 82 -11.19 6.41 -12.25
CA GLU A 82 -10.60 7.15 -13.38
C GLU A 82 -11.58 8.19 -13.96
N ARG A 83 -12.84 8.25 -13.50
CA ARG A 83 -13.93 9.07 -14.07
C ARG A 83 -13.61 10.57 -14.17
N LEU A 84 -12.81 11.10 -13.25
CA LEU A 84 -12.42 12.52 -13.23
C LEU A 84 -11.06 12.80 -13.89
N ARG A 85 -10.40 11.80 -14.47
CA ARG A 85 -9.08 12.00 -15.09
C ARG A 85 -9.21 12.64 -16.47
N THR A 86 -8.65 13.84 -16.62
CA THR A 86 -8.71 14.63 -17.86
C THR A 86 -7.60 14.29 -18.87
N HIS A 87 -6.41 13.91 -18.41
CA HIS A 87 -5.26 13.61 -19.27
C HIS A 87 -5.12 12.10 -19.50
N ARG A 88 -5.70 11.62 -20.60
CA ARG A 88 -5.80 10.19 -20.98
C ARG A 88 -5.39 9.87 -22.42
N ASP A 89 -4.71 10.78 -23.11
CA ASP A 89 -4.36 10.60 -24.53
C ASP A 89 -3.62 9.27 -24.76
N GLY A 90 -4.11 8.47 -25.72
CA GLY A 90 -3.53 7.17 -26.06
C GLY A 90 -3.81 6.04 -25.08
N LEU A 91 -4.59 6.26 -24.02
CA LEU A 91 -4.98 5.22 -23.05
C LEU A 91 -6.35 4.62 -23.39
N PRO A 92 -6.61 3.35 -23.00
CA PRO A 92 -7.94 2.78 -23.09
C PRO A 92 -9.00 3.61 -22.35
N ALA A 93 -10.20 3.64 -22.90
CA ALA A 93 -11.37 4.21 -22.22
C ALA A 93 -11.64 3.42 -20.92
N ALA A 94 -11.77 4.12 -19.80
CA ALA A 94 -11.96 3.50 -18.50
C ALA A 94 -12.64 4.49 -17.54
N ASP A 95 -13.71 4.04 -16.88
CA ASP A 95 -14.30 4.72 -15.73
C ASP A 95 -13.55 4.33 -14.45
N PHE A 96 -13.09 3.08 -14.39
CA PHE A 96 -12.27 2.53 -13.32
C PHE A 96 -11.10 1.75 -13.91
N SER A 97 -10.04 1.56 -13.12
CA SER A 97 -8.98 0.63 -13.47
C SER A 97 -8.53 -0.18 -12.27
N VAL A 98 -8.03 -1.38 -12.51
CA VAL A 98 -7.30 -2.18 -11.51
C VAL A 98 -5.88 -2.34 -12.01
N PHE A 99 -4.88 -2.14 -11.15
CA PHE A 99 -3.50 -2.42 -11.47
C PHE A 99 -2.93 -3.58 -10.67
N TYR A 100 -1.93 -4.25 -11.23
CA TYR A 100 -1.22 -5.37 -10.64
C TYR A 100 0.28 -5.11 -10.84
N HIS A 101 1.01 -4.86 -9.76
CA HIS A 101 2.45 -4.65 -9.78
C HIS A 101 3.16 -5.96 -9.49
N LEU A 102 3.88 -6.48 -10.48
CA LEU A 102 4.62 -7.73 -10.38
C LEU A 102 6.13 -7.45 -10.36
N ILE A 103 6.85 -8.16 -9.49
CA ILE A 103 8.31 -8.07 -9.34
C ILE A 103 8.96 -9.38 -9.75
N SER A 104 10.01 -9.26 -10.57
CA SER A 104 10.95 -10.34 -10.86
C SER A 104 12.29 -10.06 -10.19
N ILE A 105 12.57 -10.82 -9.12
CA ILE A 105 13.80 -10.69 -8.34
C ILE A 105 15.03 -11.04 -9.20
N GLU A 106 14.97 -12.14 -9.96
CA GLU A 106 16.09 -12.60 -10.80
C GLU A 106 16.42 -11.66 -11.96
N ARG A 107 15.43 -10.92 -12.47
CA ARG A 107 15.63 -9.89 -13.50
C ARG A 107 16.04 -8.55 -12.89
N ASN A 108 15.81 -8.35 -11.60
CA ASN A 108 15.78 -7.04 -10.95
C ASN A 108 14.91 -6.06 -11.76
N ARG A 109 13.69 -6.50 -12.10
CA ARG A 109 12.75 -5.75 -12.93
C ARG A 109 11.31 -5.94 -12.46
N ASP A 110 10.54 -4.92 -12.74
CA ASP A 110 9.13 -4.83 -12.38
C ASP A 110 8.28 -4.71 -13.65
N ILE A 111 7.00 -5.02 -13.54
CA ILE A 111 6.00 -4.69 -14.56
C ILE A 111 4.68 -4.38 -13.86
N MET A 112 3.95 -3.39 -14.37
CA MET A 112 2.60 -3.10 -13.93
C MET A 112 1.60 -3.42 -15.02
N LEU A 113 0.67 -4.32 -14.72
CA LEU A 113 -0.49 -4.59 -15.57
C LEU A 113 -1.62 -3.67 -15.14
N LYS A 114 -2.35 -3.09 -16.09
CA LYS A 114 -3.59 -2.34 -15.83
C LYS A 114 -4.75 -2.94 -16.63
N VAL A 115 -5.92 -2.96 -16.02
CA VAL A 115 -7.17 -3.37 -16.68
C VAL A 115 -8.13 -2.19 -16.64
N ALA A 116 -8.67 -1.82 -17.80
CA ALA A 116 -9.70 -0.79 -17.90
C ALA A 116 -11.09 -1.41 -17.68
N LEU A 117 -11.92 -0.72 -16.90
CA LEU A 117 -13.28 -1.12 -16.57
C LEU A 117 -14.25 0.03 -16.84
N SER A 118 -15.47 -0.31 -17.26
CA SER A 118 -16.59 0.64 -17.34
C SER A 118 -17.46 0.52 -16.09
N GLU A 119 -18.13 1.60 -15.70
CA GLU A 119 -19.03 1.63 -14.53
C GLU A 119 -20.17 0.61 -14.61
N ASN A 120 -20.66 0.31 -15.82
CA ASN A 120 -21.70 -0.69 -16.05
C ASN A 120 -21.18 -2.15 -15.96
N ASP A 121 -19.87 -2.35 -15.83
CA ASP A 121 -19.23 -3.66 -15.88
C ASP A 121 -17.97 -3.73 -15.00
N LEU A 122 -18.15 -3.48 -13.70
CA LEU A 122 -17.07 -3.42 -12.70
C LEU A 122 -16.68 -4.80 -12.16
N ARG A 123 -16.12 -5.64 -13.03
CA ARG A 123 -15.62 -6.97 -12.62
C ARG A 123 -14.26 -7.30 -13.20
N VAL A 124 -13.46 -8.04 -12.43
CA VAL A 124 -12.21 -8.66 -12.86
C VAL A 124 -12.11 -10.08 -12.28
N PRO A 125 -11.46 -11.03 -12.97
CA PRO A 125 -11.24 -12.35 -12.41
C PRO A 125 -10.21 -12.30 -11.27
N THR A 126 -10.38 -13.16 -10.26
CA THR A 126 -9.42 -13.28 -9.15
C THR A 126 -8.03 -13.72 -9.63
N PHE A 127 -7.01 -13.07 -9.08
CA PHE A 127 -5.59 -13.35 -9.22
C PHE A 127 -5.08 -14.32 -8.15
N THR A 128 -5.90 -14.69 -7.16
CA THR A 128 -5.51 -15.59 -6.04
C THR A 128 -4.94 -16.93 -6.48
N LYS A 129 -5.44 -17.48 -7.60
CA LYS A 129 -4.92 -18.75 -8.17
C LYS A 129 -3.49 -18.62 -8.67
N LEU A 130 -3.07 -17.41 -9.06
CA LEU A 130 -1.71 -17.11 -9.49
C LEU A 130 -0.85 -16.64 -8.32
N PHE A 131 -1.38 -15.76 -7.47
CA PHE A 131 -0.67 -15.16 -6.34
C PHE A 131 -1.56 -15.20 -5.10
N PRO A 132 -1.28 -16.06 -4.10
CA PRO A 132 -2.13 -16.20 -2.93
C PRO A 132 -2.35 -14.89 -2.15
N ASN A 133 -1.36 -14.00 -2.13
CA ASN A 133 -1.45 -12.71 -1.46
C ASN A 133 -2.42 -11.72 -2.15
N ALA A 134 -2.87 -11.99 -3.39
CA ALA A 134 -3.94 -11.22 -4.02
C ALA A 134 -5.23 -11.21 -3.19
N ASN A 135 -5.44 -12.22 -2.34
CA ASN A 135 -6.62 -12.37 -1.49
C ASN A 135 -6.90 -11.12 -0.63
N TRP A 136 -5.86 -10.49 -0.08
CA TRP A 136 -6.02 -9.29 0.74
C TRP A 136 -6.31 -8.06 -0.11
N TYR A 137 -5.49 -7.83 -1.14
CA TYR A 137 -5.62 -6.69 -2.04
C TYR A 137 -6.94 -6.66 -2.81
N GLU A 138 -7.46 -7.82 -3.20
CA GLU A 138 -8.73 -7.94 -3.91
C GLU A 138 -9.92 -7.58 -3.02
N ARG A 139 -9.89 -7.97 -1.74
CA ARG A 139 -10.89 -7.54 -0.77
C ARG A 139 -10.85 -6.04 -0.54
N GLU A 140 -9.66 -5.46 -0.38
CA GLU A 140 -9.50 -4.01 -0.24
C GLU A 140 -10.01 -3.26 -1.48
N THR A 141 -9.65 -3.73 -2.67
CA THR A 141 -10.09 -3.13 -3.94
C THR A 141 -11.61 -3.18 -4.10
N TRP A 142 -12.22 -4.33 -3.81
CA TRP A 142 -13.67 -4.49 -3.78
C TRP A 142 -14.31 -3.58 -2.73
N GLU A 143 -13.74 -3.52 -1.54
CA GLU A 143 -14.27 -2.76 -0.42
C GLU A 143 -14.25 -1.24 -0.72
N MET A 144 -13.14 -0.76 -1.27
CA MET A 144 -12.88 0.66 -1.47
C MET A 144 -13.46 1.22 -2.76
N PHE A 145 -13.60 0.39 -3.81
CA PHE A 145 -14.07 0.81 -5.13
C PHE A 145 -15.28 0.04 -5.64
N GLY A 146 -15.76 -0.99 -4.95
CA GLY A 146 -16.90 -1.81 -5.39
C GLY A 146 -16.66 -2.54 -6.71
N ILE A 147 -15.41 -2.90 -6.99
CA ILE A 147 -15.03 -3.70 -8.16
C ILE A 147 -15.20 -5.17 -7.76
N ASP A 148 -16.09 -5.87 -8.44
CA ASP A 148 -16.37 -7.28 -8.17
C ASP A 148 -15.22 -8.18 -8.64
N ILE A 149 -14.86 -9.16 -7.81
CA ILE A 149 -13.72 -10.04 -8.04
C ILE A 149 -14.23 -11.46 -8.27
N GLU A 150 -14.41 -11.82 -9.54
CA GLU A 150 -15.04 -13.06 -9.95
C GLU A 150 -14.19 -14.27 -9.52
N GLY A 151 -14.78 -15.14 -8.71
CA GLY A 151 -14.14 -16.35 -8.21
C GLY A 151 -13.24 -16.16 -6.99
N HIS A 152 -13.23 -14.97 -6.36
CA HIS A 152 -12.51 -14.76 -5.10
C HIS A 152 -12.99 -15.74 -4.02
N PRO A 153 -12.08 -16.36 -3.24
CA PRO A 153 -12.44 -17.43 -2.30
C PRO A 153 -13.31 -16.98 -1.12
N HIS A 154 -13.15 -15.73 -0.65
CA HIS A 154 -13.93 -15.19 0.47
C HIS A 154 -13.95 -13.66 0.41
N LEU A 155 -14.83 -13.09 -0.42
CA LEU A 155 -14.91 -11.64 -0.63
C LEU A 155 -15.73 -10.99 0.50
N THR A 156 -15.06 -10.29 1.40
CA THR A 156 -15.66 -9.65 2.57
C THR A 156 -14.87 -8.39 2.95
N ARG A 157 -15.47 -7.50 3.74
CA ARG A 157 -14.83 -6.27 4.22
C ARG A 157 -13.69 -6.61 5.18
N ILE A 158 -12.57 -5.92 5.05
CA ILE A 158 -11.38 -6.12 5.88
C ILE A 158 -10.87 -4.82 6.53
N MET A 159 -11.22 -3.64 5.97
CA MET A 159 -10.80 -2.34 6.48
C MET A 159 -11.94 -1.53 7.12
N MET A 160 -13.16 -1.67 6.60
CA MET A 160 -14.35 -0.98 7.10
C MET A 160 -15.23 -1.94 7.90
N PRO A 161 -16.06 -1.43 8.82
CA PRO A 161 -17.06 -2.25 9.51
C PRO A 161 -17.96 -3.00 8.52
N GLN A 162 -18.42 -4.19 8.89
CA GLN A 162 -19.31 -5.01 8.04
C GLN A 162 -20.62 -4.29 7.69
N THR A 163 -21.07 -3.39 8.56
CA THR A 163 -22.25 -2.54 8.41
C THR A 163 -22.02 -1.33 7.50
N TRP A 164 -20.80 -1.11 7.01
CA TRP A 164 -20.46 0.06 6.22
C TRP A 164 -21.18 0.06 4.87
N GLU A 165 -21.76 1.20 4.49
CA GLU A 165 -22.43 1.40 3.22
C GLU A 165 -21.57 2.25 2.27
N GLY A 166 -21.43 1.75 1.03
CA GLY A 166 -20.66 2.39 -0.03
C GLY A 166 -19.16 2.04 -0.05
N HIS A 167 -18.42 2.85 -0.81
CA HIS A 167 -17.06 2.60 -1.28
C HIS A 167 -16.17 3.86 -1.14
N PRO A 168 -15.42 3.99 -0.04
CA PRO A 168 -14.78 5.24 0.36
C PRO A 168 -13.84 5.92 -0.66
N LEU A 169 -13.21 5.15 -1.54
CA LEU A 169 -12.23 5.67 -2.51
C LEU A 169 -12.85 6.05 -3.85
N ARG A 170 -14.15 5.86 -4.07
CA ARG A 170 -14.82 6.39 -5.28
C ARG A 170 -14.91 7.91 -5.26
N LYS A 171 -14.91 8.55 -6.44
CA LYS A 171 -14.98 10.02 -6.59
C LYS A 171 -16.31 10.62 -6.17
N ASP A 172 -17.38 9.86 -6.27
CA ASP A 172 -18.75 10.21 -5.84
C ASP A 172 -19.01 9.90 -4.35
N TYR A 173 -18.07 9.25 -3.64
CA TYR A 173 -18.20 9.05 -2.20
C TYR A 173 -17.82 10.32 -1.42
N PRO A 174 -18.65 10.76 -0.46
CA PRO A 174 -18.36 11.94 0.35
C PRO A 174 -17.07 11.80 1.16
N ALA A 175 -16.30 12.87 1.27
CA ALA A 175 -14.98 12.87 1.91
C ALA A 175 -14.88 13.77 3.14
N ARG A 176 -15.82 14.70 3.35
CA ARG A 176 -15.89 15.55 4.55
C ARG A 176 -17.00 15.06 5.46
N ALA A 177 -16.74 15.14 6.77
CA ALA A 177 -17.78 14.95 7.78
C ALA A 177 -19.00 15.87 7.55
N THR A 178 -18.81 17.08 6.99
CA THR A 178 -19.89 18.02 6.66
C THR A 178 -20.74 17.60 5.46
N GLU A 179 -20.31 16.61 4.69
CA GLU A 179 -21.06 16.02 3.57
C GLU A 179 -21.91 14.83 4.04
N PHE A 180 -21.77 14.41 5.31
CA PHE A 180 -22.60 13.40 5.95
C PHE A 180 -23.58 14.05 6.93
N ASP A 181 -24.67 13.34 7.19
CA ASP A 181 -25.55 13.68 8.31
C ASP A 181 -24.78 13.58 9.64
N PRO A 182 -25.10 14.44 10.63
CA PRO A 182 -24.48 14.36 11.95
C PRO A 182 -24.54 12.95 12.52
N PHE A 183 -23.40 12.43 12.97
CA PHE A 183 -23.33 11.10 13.52
C PHE A 183 -24.10 11.03 14.85
N GLU A 184 -25.10 10.15 14.91
CA GLU A 184 -25.79 9.76 16.14
C GLU A 184 -25.62 8.27 16.42
N LEU A 185 -25.16 7.94 17.63
CA LEU A 185 -25.06 6.56 18.11
C LEU A 185 -26.34 6.20 18.86
N THR A 186 -27.39 5.87 18.12
CA THR A 186 -28.63 5.35 18.71
C THR A 186 -28.39 3.96 19.29
N LYS A 187 -29.25 3.53 20.23
CA LYS A 187 -29.17 2.18 20.82
C LYS A 187 -29.27 1.08 19.75
N ALA A 188 -30.18 1.25 18.78
CA ALA A 188 -30.32 0.31 17.67
C ALA A 188 -29.04 0.22 16.81
N LYS A 189 -28.39 1.35 16.51
CA LYS A 189 -27.12 1.37 15.78
C LYS A 189 -26.01 0.69 16.59
N GLN A 190 -25.92 1.00 17.88
CA GLN A 190 -24.96 0.34 18.77
C GLN A 190 -25.18 -1.18 18.80
N ASP A 191 -26.42 -1.65 18.93
CA ASP A 191 -26.72 -3.08 18.99
C ASP A 191 -26.37 -3.78 17.68
N LEU A 192 -26.63 -3.15 16.52
CA LEU A 192 -26.23 -3.64 15.20
C LEU A 192 -24.70 -3.77 15.07
N GLU A 193 -23.95 -2.73 15.47
CA GLU A 193 -22.48 -2.76 15.42
C GLU A 193 -21.90 -3.82 16.37
N MET A 194 -22.49 -3.98 17.57
CA MET A 194 -22.07 -5.01 18.52
C MET A 194 -22.35 -6.42 18.00
N GLU A 195 -23.48 -6.63 17.33
CA GLU A 195 -23.77 -7.90 16.66
C GLU A 195 -22.78 -8.18 15.52
N ALA A 196 -22.45 -7.17 14.71
CA ALA A 196 -21.47 -7.28 13.63
C ALA A 196 -20.05 -7.62 14.13
N LEU A 197 -19.69 -7.22 15.36
CA LEU A 197 -18.41 -7.57 15.98
C LEU A 197 -18.34 -9.02 16.50
N THR A 198 -19.47 -9.73 16.53
CA THR A 198 -19.54 -11.12 16.97
C THR A 198 -18.89 -12.04 15.94
N PHE A 199 -17.79 -12.68 16.34
CA PHE A 199 -17.08 -13.60 15.47
C PHE A 199 -17.87 -14.89 15.25
N LYS A 200 -18.00 -15.30 13.99
CA LYS A 200 -18.65 -16.54 13.57
C LYS A 200 -17.60 -17.41 12.87
N PRO A 201 -17.10 -18.48 13.51
CA PRO A 201 -16.07 -19.36 12.94
C PRO A 201 -16.44 -19.91 11.54
N GLU A 202 -17.72 -20.20 11.35
CA GLU A 202 -18.23 -20.83 10.12
C GLU A 202 -18.02 -19.95 8.89
N ASP A 203 -18.08 -18.62 9.05
CA ASP A 203 -17.88 -17.64 7.97
C ASP A 203 -16.43 -17.69 7.44
N TRP A 204 -15.50 -18.21 8.24
CA TRP A 204 -14.09 -18.37 7.91
C TRP A 204 -13.72 -19.82 7.58
N GLY A 205 -14.70 -20.73 7.52
CA GLY A 205 -14.47 -22.15 7.33
C GLY A 205 -13.77 -22.83 8.51
N MET A 206 -13.73 -22.16 9.67
CA MET A 206 -13.12 -22.69 10.89
C MET A 206 -14.05 -23.70 11.54
N LYS A 207 -13.51 -24.88 11.84
CA LYS A 207 -14.26 -25.93 12.56
C LYS A 207 -14.35 -25.56 14.04
N ARG A 208 -15.41 -25.99 14.73
CA ARG A 208 -15.53 -25.82 16.19
C ARG A 208 -14.87 -26.91 17.02
N GLY A 209 -14.48 -28.02 16.39
CA GLY A 209 -13.86 -29.14 17.07
C GLY A 209 -13.58 -30.29 16.11
N THR A 210 -13.06 -31.37 16.66
CA THR A 210 -12.95 -32.69 16.06
C THR A 210 -13.99 -33.63 16.69
N ASP A 211 -13.98 -34.91 16.31
CA ASP A 211 -14.88 -35.90 16.93
C ASP A 211 -14.62 -36.10 18.45
N ASN A 212 -13.43 -35.73 18.93
CA ASN A 212 -13.00 -35.98 20.31
C ASN A 212 -12.85 -34.71 21.16
N GLU A 213 -12.63 -33.53 20.55
CA GLU A 213 -12.21 -32.31 21.26
C GLU A 213 -12.80 -31.05 20.61
N ASP A 214 -13.24 -30.09 21.44
CA ASP A 214 -13.73 -28.78 21.00
C ASP A 214 -12.59 -27.76 20.97
N PHE A 215 -12.52 -26.96 19.91
CA PHE A 215 -11.58 -25.86 19.80
C PHE A 215 -12.05 -24.63 20.58
N MET A 216 -11.10 -23.91 21.17
CA MET A 216 -11.35 -22.64 21.85
C MET A 216 -11.11 -21.47 20.88
N PHE A 217 -12.04 -20.52 20.84
CA PHE A 217 -11.87 -19.27 20.10
C PHE A 217 -11.52 -18.14 21.07
N LEU A 218 -10.32 -17.58 20.94
CA LEU A 218 -9.84 -16.49 21.77
C LEU A 218 -9.78 -15.19 20.96
N ASN A 219 -10.41 -14.15 21.48
CA ASN A 219 -10.34 -12.80 20.92
C ASN A 219 -9.20 -12.01 21.60
N LEU A 220 -8.08 -11.83 20.91
CA LEU A 220 -6.94 -11.06 21.37
C LEU A 220 -7.02 -9.63 20.82
N GLY A 221 -7.29 -8.65 21.68
CA GLY A 221 -7.50 -7.25 21.29
C GLY A 221 -8.98 -6.87 21.09
N PRO A 222 -9.28 -5.69 20.52
CA PRO A 222 -8.36 -4.67 20.01
C PRO A 222 -7.63 -3.90 21.12
N ASN A 223 -8.07 -4.04 22.37
CA ASN A 223 -7.45 -3.41 23.53
C ASN A 223 -6.69 -4.46 24.35
N HIS A 224 -5.42 -4.68 24.02
CA HIS A 224 -4.52 -5.56 24.73
C HIS A 224 -3.10 -4.98 24.70
N PRO A 225 -2.32 -5.01 25.81
CA PRO A 225 -0.98 -4.41 25.85
C PRO A 225 -0.04 -4.89 24.74
N SER A 226 -0.07 -6.19 24.43
CA SER A 226 0.77 -6.81 23.40
C SER A 226 0.30 -6.55 21.96
N ALA A 227 -0.84 -5.86 21.75
CA ALA A 227 -1.32 -5.53 20.42
C ALA A 227 -0.63 -4.28 19.83
N HIS A 228 0.05 -3.48 20.67
CA HIS A 228 0.78 -2.25 20.29
C HIS A 228 -0.02 -1.29 19.40
N GLY A 229 -1.31 -1.17 19.67
CA GLY A 229 -2.25 -0.38 18.89
C GLY A 229 -3.64 -0.98 18.93
N ALA A 230 -4.52 -0.51 18.04
CA ALA A 230 -5.84 -1.10 17.84
C ALA A 230 -5.71 -2.24 16.81
N PHE A 231 -5.45 -3.45 17.31
CA PHE A 231 -5.32 -4.64 16.49
C PHE A 231 -6.00 -5.82 17.18
N ARG A 232 -6.89 -6.48 16.45
CA ARG A 232 -7.66 -7.62 16.94
C ARG A 232 -7.27 -8.87 16.15
N ILE A 233 -6.97 -9.95 16.85
CA ILE A 233 -6.71 -11.25 16.25
C ILE A 233 -7.65 -12.26 16.91
N ILE A 234 -8.44 -12.95 16.09
CA ILE A 234 -9.21 -14.09 16.55
C ILE A 234 -8.36 -15.33 16.35
N LEU A 235 -8.11 -16.07 17.43
CA LEU A 235 -7.29 -17.28 17.44
C LEU A 235 -8.20 -18.50 17.62
N GLN A 236 -8.02 -19.50 16.76
CA GLN A 236 -8.54 -20.84 16.96
C GLN A 236 -7.47 -21.70 17.64
N LEU A 237 -7.78 -22.22 18.82
CA LEU A 237 -6.83 -22.90 19.69
C LEU A 237 -7.25 -24.35 19.93
N ASP A 238 -6.27 -25.24 19.81
CA ASP A 238 -6.33 -26.62 20.29
C ASP A 238 -5.40 -26.75 21.50
N GLY A 239 -5.98 -26.63 22.71
CA GLY A 239 -5.21 -26.45 23.93
C GLY A 239 -4.33 -25.20 23.88
N GLU A 240 -3.02 -25.38 23.75
CA GLU A 240 -2.02 -24.31 23.64
C GLU A 240 -1.54 -24.06 22.18
N GLU A 241 -1.95 -24.90 21.23
CA GLU A 241 -1.54 -24.77 19.83
C GLU A 241 -2.51 -23.87 19.05
N ILE A 242 -1.95 -22.94 18.27
CA ILE A 242 -2.74 -22.12 17.34
C ILE A 242 -2.96 -22.93 16.06
N VAL A 243 -4.21 -23.29 15.79
CA VAL A 243 -4.63 -24.00 14.59
C VAL A 243 -4.81 -23.04 13.42
N ASP A 244 -5.46 -21.89 13.69
CA ASP A 244 -5.74 -20.88 12.68
C ASP A 244 -5.93 -19.50 13.34
N CYS A 245 -5.87 -18.43 12.55
CA CYS A 245 -6.09 -17.07 13.03
C CYS A 245 -6.74 -16.17 11.97
N VAL A 246 -7.57 -15.24 12.45
CA VAL A 246 -8.15 -14.17 11.64
C VAL A 246 -7.68 -12.82 12.19
N PRO A 247 -6.77 -12.13 11.50
CA PRO A 247 -6.47 -10.73 11.79
C PRO A 247 -7.65 -9.85 11.36
N ASP A 248 -8.24 -9.13 12.32
CA ASP A 248 -9.28 -8.12 12.10
C ASP A 248 -8.62 -6.73 12.20
N ILE A 249 -8.50 -6.06 11.05
CA ILE A 249 -7.77 -4.80 10.88
C ILE A 249 -8.72 -3.64 10.57
N GLY A 250 -8.21 -2.47 10.21
CA GLY A 250 -9.04 -1.32 9.83
C GLY A 250 -9.46 -0.38 10.97
N TYR A 251 -9.25 -0.77 12.24
CA TYR A 251 -9.54 0.09 13.41
C TYR A 251 -8.82 1.46 13.39
N HIS A 252 -7.70 1.57 12.67
CA HIS A 252 -6.95 2.81 12.48
C HIS A 252 -7.02 3.35 11.04
N HIS A 253 -7.90 2.79 10.19
CA HIS A 253 -8.12 3.30 8.85
C HIS A 253 -8.75 4.69 8.93
N ARG A 254 -8.10 5.68 8.31
CA ARG A 254 -8.48 7.10 8.38
C ARG A 254 -8.72 7.72 6.99
N GLY A 255 -8.79 6.90 5.94
CA GLY A 255 -8.97 7.37 4.57
C GLY A 255 -7.88 8.33 4.10
N ALA A 256 -6.62 8.10 4.47
CA ALA A 256 -5.51 9.00 4.15
C ALA A 256 -5.36 9.22 2.63
N GLU A 257 -5.53 8.16 1.84
CA GLU A 257 -5.53 8.22 0.37
C GLU A 257 -6.63 9.13 -0.17
N LYS A 258 -7.86 8.98 0.35
CA LYS A 258 -8.99 9.83 -0.01
C LYS A 258 -8.72 11.30 0.32
N MET A 259 -8.06 11.55 1.45
CA MET A 259 -7.63 12.91 1.82
C MET A 259 -6.58 13.45 0.84
N GLY A 260 -5.64 12.60 0.41
CA GLY A 260 -4.62 12.96 -0.58
C GLY A 260 -5.19 13.49 -1.90
N GLU A 261 -6.35 13.00 -2.34
CA GLU A 261 -7.01 13.49 -3.57
C GLU A 261 -7.45 14.96 -3.50
N ARG A 262 -7.63 15.50 -2.29
CA ARG A 262 -8.13 16.86 -2.07
C ARG A 262 -7.05 17.84 -1.61
N GLN A 263 -5.89 17.34 -1.19
CA GLN A 263 -4.79 18.18 -0.75
C GLN A 263 -3.98 18.67 -1.95
N SER A 264 -3.37 19.85 -1.81
CA SER A 264 -2.25 20.19 -2.68
C SER A 264 -1.07 19.25 -2.39
N TRP A 265 -0.17 19.07 -3.35
CA TRP A 265 1.01 18.21 -3.18
C TRP A 265 1.81 18.53 -1.92
N HIS A 266 1.98 19.81 -1.57
CA HIS A 266 2.70 20.19 -0.36
C HIS A 266 1.86 20.02 0.91
N SER A 267 0.55 20.25 0.84
CA SER A 267 -0.36 20.13 1.98
C SER A 267 -0.56 18.68 2.42
N TYR A 268 -0.27 17.70 1.55
CA TYR A 268 -0.36 16.28 1.88
C TYR A 268 0.84 15.75 2.67
N ILE A 269 2.01 16.41 2.62
CA ILE A 269 3.24 15.94 3.30
C ILE A 269 3.00 15.61 4.79
N PRO A 270 2.31 16.42 5.60
CA PRO A 270 2.08 16.07 7.00
C PRO A 270 1.21 14.82 7.23
N TYR A 271 0.49 14.32 6.22
CA TYR A 271 -0.22 13.05 6.32
C TYR A 271 0.74 11.87 6.26
N THR A 272 1.83 11.95 5.47
CA THR A 272 2.80 10.85 5.33
C THR A 272 3.50 10.55 6.66
N ASP A 273 3.81 11.58 7.46
CA ASP A 273 4.36 11.47 8.83
C ASP A 273 3.47 10.69 9.81
N ARG A 274 2.19 10.55 9.48
CA ARG A 274 1.17 10.01 10.38
C ARG A 274 0.66 8.64 9.93
N ILE A 275 1.09 8.15 8.77
CA ILE A 275 0.78 6.79 8.30
C ILE A 275 1.52 5.79 9.19
N GLU A 276 2.83 5.97 9.31
CA GLU A 276 3.69 5.31 10.28
C GLU A 276 4.23 6.42 11.19
N TYR A 277 3.93 6.37 12.49
CA TYR A 277 4.06 7.53 13.36
C TYR A 277 5.45 7.68 14.02
N LEU A 278 6.35 6.70 13.84
CA LEU A 278 7.70 6.72 14.43
C LEU A 278 8.77 7.20 13.46
N GLY A 279 8.56 7.01 12.16
CA GLY A 279 9.53 7.26 11.10
C GLY A 279 9.70 8.73 10.74
N GLY A 280 8.82 9.63 11.21
CA GLY A 280 8.93 11.08 10.99
C GLY A 280 9.30 11.40 9.54
N CYS A 281 10.43 12.09 9.33
CA CYS A 281 10.91 12.47 8.00
C CYS A 281 11.09 11.30 7.02
N VAL A 282 11.37 10.08 7.51
CA VAL A 282 11.54 8.89 6.64
C VAL A 282 10.29 8.65 5.82
N ASN A 283 9.11 8.91 6.39
CA ASN A 283 7.83 8.65 5.71
C ASN A 283 7.50 9.72 4.67
N GLU A 284 8.05 10.93 4.81
CA GLU A 284 7.96 12.00 3.81
C GLU A 284 8.75 11.66 2.55
N MET A 285 9.86 10.93 2.71
CA MET A 285 10.85 10.72 1.65
C MET A 285 10.27 9.99 0.41
N PRO A 286 9.57 8.84 0.51
CA PRO A 286 8.97 8.19 -0.66
C PRO A 286 8.01 9.11 -1.43
N TYR A 287 7.19 9.88 -0.70
CA TYR A 287 6.23 10.80 -1.30
C TYR A 287 6.93 11.94 -2.04
N VAL A 288 7.86 12.62 -1.38
CA VAL A 288 8.62 13.74 -1.94
C VAL A 288 9.44 13.29 -3.16
N LEU A 289 10.14 12.15 -3.07
CA LEU A 289 10.91 11.60 -4.19
C LEU A 289 10.02 11.20 -5.36
N ALA A 290 8.83 10.64 -5.11
CA ALA A 290 7.89 10.32 -6.17
C ALA A 290 7.43 11.59 -6.91
N VAL A 291 7.08 12.65 -6.19
CA VAL A 291 6.67 13.93 -6.81
C VAL A 291 7.84 14.61 -7.53
N GLU A 292 9.04 14.63 -6.94
CA GLU A 292 10.25 15.16 -7.58
C GLU A 292 10.58 14.42 -8.87
N LYS A 293 10.47 13.09 -8.86
CA LYS A 293 10.65 12.25 -10.06
C LYS A 293 9.62 12.56 -11.13
N LEU A 294 8.36 12.72 -10.75
CA LEU A 294 7.29 13.11 -11.69
C LEU A 294 7.52 14.51 -12.27
N ALA A 295 8.02 15.45 -11.47
CA ALA A 295 8.28 16.83 -11.87
C ALA A 295 9.64 17.03 -12.59
N GLY A 296 10.55 16.06 -12.53
CA GLY A 296 11.91 16.19 -13.06
C GLY A 296 12.81 17.10 -12.22
N ILE A 297 12.54 17.20 -10.92
CA ILE A 297 13.29 18.05 -9.99
C ILE A 297 14.52 17.30 -9.49
N THR A 298 15.68 17.95 -9.57
CA THR A 298 16.93 17.48 -8.95
C THR A 298 17.30 18.42 -7.82
N VAL A 299 17.52 17.87 -6.62
CA VAL A 299 17.91 18.65 -5.43
C VAL A 299 19.44 18.74 -5.28
N PRO A 300 19.97 19.78 -4.62
CA PRO A 300 21.41 19.88 -4.34
C PRO A 300 21.93 18.74 -3.44
N ASP A 301 23.22 18.39 -3.55
CA ASP A 301 23.83 17.32 -2.74
C ASP A 301 23.67 17.54 -1.22
N ARG A 302 23.72 18.80 -0.77
CA ARG A 302 23.49 19.14 0.65
C ARG A 302 22.10 18.70 1.13
N VAL A 303 21.06 18.84 0.30
CA VAL A 303 19.71 18.38 0.62
C VAL A 303 19.69 16.85 0.77
N ASN A 304 20.36 16.14 -0.13
CA ASN A 304 20.47 14.68 -0.03
C ASN A 304 21.14 14.24 1.27
N VAL A 305 22.22 14.93 1.67
CA VAL A 305 22.92 14.65 2.94
C VAL A 305 22.00 14.90 4.14
N ILE A 306 21.32 16.04 4.20
CA ILE A 306 20.38 16.37 5.29
C ILE A 306 19.28 15.31 5.37
N ARG A 307 18.70 14.95 4.22
CA ARG A 307 17.64 13.95 4.13
C ARG A 307 18.09 12.59 4.64
N VAL A 308 19.25 12.12 4.19
CA VAL A 308 19.81 10.84 4.67
C VAL A 308 20.08 10.91 6.17
N MET A 309 20.75 11.95 6.66
CA MET A 309 21.08 12.07 8.10
C MET A 309 19.82 12.06 8.99
N LEU A 310 18.79 12.83 8.64
CA LEU A 310 17.53 12.83 9.39
C LEU A 310 16.80 11.48 9.30
N SER A 311 16.76 10.87 8.11
CA SER A 311 16.17 9.54 7.94
C SER A 311 16.87 8.49 8.79
N GLU A 312 18.19 8.54 8.89
CA GLU A 312 19.00 7.63 9.69
C GLU A 312 18.75 7.81 11.19
N LEU A 313 18.57 9.05 11.67
CA LEU A 313 18.17 9.33 13.05
C LEU A 313 16.79 8.73 13.37
N PHE A 314 15.81 8.92 12.49
CA PHE A 314 14.49 8.33 12.66
C PHE A 314 14.50 6.80 12.54
N ARG A 315 15.38 6.22 11.71
CA ARG A 315 15.57 4.76 11.64
C ARG A 315 16.10 4.20 12.95
N ILE A 316 17.14 4.81 13.53
CA ILE A 316 17.67 4.42 14.84
C ILE A 316 16.58 4.56 15.91
N ASN A 317 15.85 5.68 15.90
CA ASN A 317 14.73 5.91 16.82
C ASN A 317 13.68 4.79 16.71
N SER A 318 13.25 4.46 15.49
CA SER A 318 12.29 3.39 15.20
C SER A 318 12.77 2.02 15.74
N HIS A 319 14.02 1.63 15.45
CA HIS A 319 14.60 0.38 15.95
C HIS A 319 14.73 0.32 17.47
N LEU A 320 15.09 1.43 18.13
CA LEU A 320 15.14 1.49 19.59
C LEU A 320 13.78 1.15 20.21
N LEU A 321 12.69 1.68 19.65
CA LEU A 321 11.36 1.33 20.15
C LEU A 321 11.04 -0.12 19.85
N TYR A 322 11.14 -0.56 18.59
CA TYR A 322 10.84 -1.93 18.18
C TYR A 322 11.54 -2.98 19.05
N ILE A 323 12.85 -2.87 19.22
CA ILE A 323 13.63 -3.83 20.01
C ILE A 323 13.17 -3.78 21.47
N SER A 324 12.95 -2.59 22.02
CA SER A 324 12.58 -2.45 23.43
C SER A 324 11.19 -2.98 23.75
N THR A 325 10.20 -2.71 22.90
CA THR A 325 8.83 -3.18 23.08
C THR A 325 8.74 -4.67 22.83
N PHE A 326 9.47 -5.20 21.84
CA PHE A 326 9.58 -6.64 21.63
C PHE A 326 10.15 -7.36 22.87
N ILE A 327 11.23 -6.83 23.47
CA ILE A 327 11.82 -7.42 24.68
C ILE A 327 10.85 -7.30 25.88
N GLN A 328 10.09 -6.21 25.96
CA GLN A 328 9.03 -6.04 26.95
C GLN A 328 7.93 -7.10 26.79
N ASP A 329 7.50 -7.40 25.56
CA ASP A 329 6.46 -8.41 25.29
C ASP A 329 6.92 -9.82 25.70
N VAL A 330 8.22 -10.09 25.60
CA VAL A 330 8.83 -11.35 26.09
C VAL A 330 9.00 -11.34 27.62
N GLY A 331 8.83 -10.19 28.29
CA GLY A 331 8.74 -10.07 29.75
C GLY A 331 9.84 -9.22 30.42
N ALA A 332 10.80 -8.68 29.65
CA ALA A 332 11.90 -7.88 30.22
C ALA A 332 11.62 -6.37 30.09
N MET A 333 11.30 -5.73 31.22
CA MET A 333 10.88 -4.32 31.27
C MET A 333 12.04 -3.32 31.21
N THR A 334 13.21 -3.66 31.76
CA THR A 334 14.33 -2.70 31.92
C THR A 334 14.81 -2.06 30.61
N PRO A 335 14.97 -2.80 29.48
CA PRO A 335 15.47 -2.22 28.23
C PRO A 335 14.60 -1.10 27.66
N VAL A 336 13.30 -1.08 27.96
CA VAL A 336 12.38 0.00 27.56
C VAL A 336 12.85 1.34 28.12
N PHE A 337 13.20 1.41 29.41
CA PHE A 337 13.62 2.67 30.03
C PHE A 337 14.94 3.19 29.45
N PHE A 338 15.87 2.30 29.10
CA PHE A 338 17.12 2.68 28.42
C PHE A 338 16.86 3.18 27.00
N ALA A 339 16.08 2.43 26.22
CA ALA A 339 15.73 2.82 24.86
C ALA A 339 15.00 4.16 24.83
N PHE A 340 14.06 4.42 25.74
CA PHE A 340 13.35 5.70 25.81
C PHE A 340 14.26 6.88 26.18
N THR A 341 15.27 6.65 27.03
CA THR A 341 16.29 7.67 27.34
C THR A 341 17.14 8.01 26.12
N ASP A 342 17.54 7.02 25.32
CA ASP A 342 18.31 7.25 24.10
C ASP A 342 17.46 7.85 22.98
N ARG A 343 16.19 7.43 22.85
CA ARG A 343 15.21 8.07 21.95
C ARG A 343 15.01 9.54 22.28
N GLN A 344 14.99 9.91 23.57
CA GLN A 344 14.88 11.32 23.97
C GLN A 344 16.03 12.17 23.40
N LYS A 345 17.27 11.68 23.42
CA LYS A 345 18.43 12.39 22.85
C LYS A 345 18.29 12.62 21.35
N ILE A 346 17.73 11.64 20.63
CA ILE A 346 17.44 11.79 19.19
C ILE A 346 16.35 12.84 18.99
N TYR A 347 15.30 12.82 19.82
CA TYR A 347 14.24 13.84 19.74
C TYR A 347 14.74 15.25 20.04
N ASP A 348 15.66 15.44 20.99
CA ASP A 348 16.24 16.76 21.28
C ASP A 348 17.00 17.30 20.06
N LEU A 349 17.72 16.44 19.33
CA LEU A 349 18.38 16.77 18.06
C LEU A 349 17.38 17.12 16.96
N VAL A 350 16.34 16.30 16.78
CA VAL A 350 15.29 16.53 15.76
C VAL A 350 14.52 17.82 16.05
N GLU A 351 14.21 18.10 17.32
CA GLU A 351 13.56 19.33 17.74
C GLU A 351 14.43 20.56 17.48
N ALA A 352 15.73 20.47 17.77
CA ALA A 352 16.67 21.56 17.49
C ALA A 352 16.77 21.88 15.99
N ILE A 353 16.60 20.88 15.11
CA ILE A 353 16.64 21.07 13.66
C ILE A 353 15.30 21.54 13.11
N THR A 354 14.20 20.89 13.51
CA THR A 354 12.91 21.00 12.82
C THR A 354 11.87 21.83 13.58
N GLY A 355 12.09 22.09 14.87
CA GLY A 355 11.09 22.68 15.78
C GLY A 355 10.01 21.70 16.25
N PHE A 356 10.04 20.44 15.79
CA PHE A 356 9.09 19.39 16.16
C PHE A 356 9.82 18.13 16.60
N ARG A 357 9.13 17.28 17.38
CA ARG A 357 9.71 16.03 17.90
C ARG A 357 9.37 14.82 17.04
N MET A 358 8.09 14.58 16.74
CA MET A 358 7.62 13.34 16.10
C MET A 358 7.17 13.52 14.64
N HIS A 359 6.50 14.63 14.32
CA HIS A 359 5.93 14.89 12.99
C HIS A 359 6.44 16.22 12.45
N PRO A 360 7.66 16.25 11.90
CA PRO A 360 8.33 17.48 11.56
C PRO A 360 7.91 18.10 10.22
N ALA A 361 7.35 17.32 9.29
CA ALA A 361 7.08 17.77 7.91
C ALA A 361 8.26 18.57 7.33
N TRP A 362 9.48 18.03 7.47
CA TRP A 362 10.71 18.77 7.20
C TRP A 362 11.15 18.67 5.74
N PHE A 363 10.99 17.52 5.12
CA PHE A 363 11.25 17.32 3.71
C PHE A 363 10.15 17.98 2.89
N ARG A 364 10.56 18.76 1.90
CA ARG A 364 9.65 19.48 1.00
C ARG A 364 9.95 19.06 -0.43
N ILE A 365 8.95 19.19 -1.31
CA ILE A 365 9.15 18.93 -2.73
C ILE A 365 10.17 19.95 -3.25
N GLY A 366 11.31 19.46 -3.71
CA GLY A 366 12.46 20.26 -4.15
C GLY A 366 13.49 20.60 -3.07
N GLY A 367 13.36 20.09 -1.84
CA GLY A 367 14.33 20.42 -0.79
C GLY A 367 13.97 20.01 0.64
N VAL A 368 14.32 20.90 1.57
CA VAL A 368 13.96 20.86 3.00
C VAL A 368 13.31 22.20 3.37
N ALA A 369 12.60 22.25 4.49
CA ALA A 369 11.87 23.46 4.91
C ALA A 369 12.80 24.66 5.18
N HIS A 370 13.89 24.43 5.90
CA HIS A 370 14.92 25.43 6.22
C HIS A 370 16.32 24.77 6.23
N ASP A 371 17.38 25.56 6.08
CA ASP A 371 18.79 25.14 6.18
C ASP A 371 19.42 25.63 7.49
#